data_AF-A0A9P7X0E5-F1
#
_entry.id   AF-A0A9P7X0E5-F1
#
_cell.length_a   1.000
_cell.length_b   1.000
_cell.length_c   1.000
_cell.angle_alpha   90.00
_cell.angle_beta   90.00
_cell.angle_gamma   90.00
#
_symmetry.space_group_name_H-M   'P 1'
#
loop_
_entity.id
_entity.type
_entity.pdbx_description
1 polymer ?
#
loop_
_entity_poly.entity_id
_entity_poly.type
_entity_poly.pdbx_seq_one_letter_code
_entity_poly.pdbx_strand_id
1 'polypeptide(L)'
;MPSLSLTPSTVKELPRPLSIPFYVKRFPRIIGLWEGTKAPDYAFRDTIPAKGETSETGAFARNAGLHMIRRGGKDLALAKTFYRVQTCLEPQTDLTSPVILGKVAWNWLTS
;
A
#
# COMPACT_ATOMS: atom_id res chain seq x y z
N MET A 1 23.19 2.42 33.29
CA MET A 1 22.77 1.96 31.95
C MET A 1 23.92 1.17 31.36
N PRO A 2 23.76 -0.12 31.01
CA PRO A 2 24.85 -0.87 30.39
C PRO A 2 25.07 -0.37 28.96
N SER A 3 26.29 0.05 28.64
CA SER A 3 26.71 0.46 27.31
C SER A 3 26.86 -0.78 26.41
N LEU A 4 26.09 -0.82 25.32
CA LEU A 4 26.25 -1.83 24.29
C LEU A 4 27.55 -1.54 23.51
N SER A 5 28.61 -2.28 23.83
CA SER A 5 29.82 -2.31 23.00
C SER A 5 29.50 -3.06 21.71
N LEU A 6 29.29 -2.31 20.62
CA LEU A 6 29.23 -2.86 19.28
C LEU A 6 30.62 -3.39 18.91
N THR A 7 30.86 -4.68 19.10
CA THR A 7 31.99 -5.34 18.45
C THR A 7 31.81 -5.20 16.94
N PRO A 8 32.85 -4.83 16.16
CA PRO A 8 32.76 -4.83 14.71
C PRO A 8 32.50 -6.27 14.27
N SER A 9 31.24 -6.60 14.02
CA SER A 9 30.87 -7.87 13.42
C SER A 9 31.62 -7.95 12.12
N THR A 10 32.51 -8.93 11.99
CA THR A 10 33.18 -9.26 10.74
C THR A 10 32.11 -9.30 9.66
N VAL A 11 32.09 -8.31 8.77
CA VAL A 11 31.13 -8.28 7.68
C VAL A 11 31.51 -9.45 6.79
N LYS A 12 30.89 -10.61 7.02
CA LYS A 12 30.91 -11.71 6.07
C LYS A 12 30.31 -11.13 4.81
N GLU A 13 31.14 -10.97 3.78
CA GLU A 13 30.70 -10.50 2.47
C GLU A 13 29.41 -11.25 2.10
N LEU A 14 28.40 -10.51 1.65
CA LEU A 14 27.18 -11.10 1.13
C LEU A 14 27.57 -12.13 0.05
N PRO A 15 27.07 -13.38 0.11
CA PRO A 15 27.41 -14.40 -0.87
C PRO A 15 27.18 -13.85 -2.27
N ARG A 16 28.16 -13.87 -3.18
CA ARG A 16 27.93 -13.50 -4.58
C ARG A 16 27.36 -14.76 -5.26
N PRO A 17 26.04 -14.85 -5.58
CA PRO A 17 25.18 -13.82 -6.14
C PRO A 17 23.85 -13.65 -5.38
N LEU A 18 23.88 -13.19 -4.13
CA LEU A 18 22.67 -13.03 -3.32
C LEU A 18 21.79 -11.89 -3.84
N SER A 19 22.29 -10.96 -4.65
CA SER A 19 21.51 -9.80 -5.09
C SER A 19 20.54 -10.16 -6.21
N ILE A 20 21.03 -10.50 -7.40
CA ILE A 20 20.17 -10.58 -8.60
C ILE A 20 19.09 -11.68 -8.51
N PRO A 21 19.40 -12.97 -8.25
CA PRO A 21 18.39 -14.03 -8.18
C PRO A 21 17.39 -13.84 -7.04
N PHE A 22 17.84 -13.27 -5.91
CA PHE A 22 16.96 -12.92 -4.80
C PHE A 22 15.95 -11.86 -5.23
N TYR A 23 16.41 -10.76 -5.84
CA TYR A 23 15.50 -9.71 -6.30
C TYR A 23 14.58 -10.22 -7.40
N VAL A 24 15.07 -11.01 -8.37
CA VAL A 24 14.20 -11.63 -9.40
C VAL A 24 13.10 -12.48 -8.77
N LYS A 25 13.42 -13.30 -7.77
CA LYS A 25 12.44 -14.14 -7.07
C LYS A 25 11.49 -13.34 -6.19
N ARG A 26 11.96 -12.23 -5.61
CA ARG A 26 11.18 -11.42 -4.64
C ARG A 26 10.38 -10.31 -5.31
N PHE A 27 10.83 -9.81 -6.45
CA PHE A 27 10.26 -8.67 -7.17
C PHE A 27 8.75 -8.80 -7.37
N PRO A 28 8.18 -9.92 -7.87
CA PRO A 28 6.74 -10.05 -8.04
C PRO A 28 5.93 -9.91 -6.74
N ARG A 29 6.55 -10.18 -5.58
CA ARG A 29 5.89 -10.09 -4.27
C ARG A 29 5.98 -8.71 -3.63
N ILE A 30 6.95 -7.90 -4.05
CA ILE A 30 7.20 -6.56 -3.45
C ILE A 30 6.86 -5.43 -4.39
N ILE A 31 6.76 -5.68 -5.70
CA ILE A 31 6.45 -4.64 -6.69
C ILE A 31 5.12 -3.97 -6.41
N GLY A 32 4.12 -4.73 -5.93
CA GLY A 32 2.83 -4.16 -5.52
C GLY A 32 2.92 -3.15 -4.38
N LEU A 33 3.92 -3.27 -3.49
CA LEU A 33 4.15 -2.28 -2.43
C LEU A 33 4.70 -0.96 -3.01
N TRP A 34 5.60 -1.07 -3.99
CA TRP A 34 6.18 0.09 -4.69
C TRP A 34 5.21 0.77 -5.66
N GLU A 35 4.38 -0.01 -6.35
CA GLU A 35 3.33 0.54 -7.23
C GLU A 35 2.15 1.07 -6.42
N GLY A 36 1.89 0.50 -5.24
CA GLY A 36 0.81 0.91 -4.35
C GLY A 36 0.93 2.36 -3.88
N THR A 37 2.15 2.88 -3.74
CA THR A 37 2.40 4.28 -3.37
C THR A 37 2.21 5.24 -4.55
N LYS A 38 2.32 4.77 -5.79
CA LYS A 38 2.10 5.62 -6.96
C LYS A 38 0.64 6.04 -7.12
N ALA A 39 -0.30 5.18 -6.70
CA ALA A 39 -1.74 5.48 -6.78
C ALA A 39 -2.14 6.75 -5.98
N PRO A 40 -1.71 6.95 -4.71
CA PRO A 40 -1.91 8.22 -4.01
C PRO A 40 -1.03 9.35 -4.55
N ASP A 41 0.21 9.11 -4.99
CA ASP A 41 1.07 10.17 -5.54
C ASP A 41 0.49 10.78 -6.83
N TYR A 42 -0.09 9.95 -7.68
CA TYR A 42 -0.80 10.36 -8.90
C TYR A 42 -2.28 10.67 -8.67
N ALA A 43 -2.71 10.81 -7.42
CA ALA A 43 -4.11 11.07 -7.12
C ALA A 43 -4.57 12.51 -7.38
N PHE A 44 -3.63 13.45 -7.47
CA PHE A 44 -3.93 14.85 -7.74
C PHE A 44 -3.94 15.10 -9.25
N ARG A 45 -4.92 15.89 -9.69
CA ARG A 45 -5.11 16.22 -11.11
C ARG A 45 -3.91 16.93 -11.72
N ASP A 46 -3.18 17.66 -10.88
CA ASP A 46 -2.03 18.47 -11.29
C ASP A 46 -0.70 17.70 -11.17
N THR A 47 -0.73 16.42 -10.76
CA THR A 47 0.48 15.61 -10.72
C THR A 47 0.93 15.27 -12.15
N ILE A 48 2.16 15.68 -12.49
CA ILE A 48 2.81 15.33 -13.76
C ILE A 48 3.47 13.96 -13.59
N PRO A 49 3.04 12.91 -14.33
CA PRO A 49 3.64 11.59 -14.20
C PRO A 49 5.08 11.56 -14.73
N ALA A 50 5.90 10.67 -14.18
CA ALA A 50 7.24 10.42 -14.68
C ALA A 50 7.21 9.90 -16.13
N LYS A 51 8.33 10.03 -16.86
CA LYS A 51 8.43 9.61 -18.27
C LYS A 51 8.08 8.12 -18.41
N GLY A 52 7.00 7.83 -19.14
CA GLY A 52 6.51 6.46 -19.37
C GLY A 52 5.41 6.01 -18.41
N GLU A 53 5.00 6.86 -17.46
CA GLU A 53 3.87 6.61 -16.55
C GLU A 53 2.65 7.45 -16.95
N THR A 54 1.47 7.06 -16.44
CA THR A 54 0.20 7.74 -16.71
C THR A 54 -0.60 7.91 -15.43
N SER A 55 -1.38 8.98 -15.35
CA SER A 55 -2.31 9.25 -14.25
C SER A 55 -3.61 8.42 -14.33
N GLU A 56 -3.82 7.74 -15.47
CA GLU A 56 -4.98 6.86 -15.70
C GLU A 56 -4.82 5.51 -14.98
N THR A 57 -3.59 5.01 -14.85
CA THR A 57 -3.32 3.75 -14.17
C THR A 57 -3.66 3.88 -12.69
N GLY A 58 -4.55 3.01 -12.20
CA GLY A 58 -5.00 3.03 -10.81
C GLY A 58 -6.09 4.07 -10.50
N ALA A 59 -6.64 4.77 -11.50
CA ALA A 59 -7.73 5.72 -11.30
C ALA A 59 -8.96 5.10 -10.60
N PHE A 60 -9.30 3.86 -10.94
CA PHE A 60 -10.36 3.12 -10.27
C PHE A 60 -10.05 2.89 -8.78
N ALA A 61 -8.87 2.35 -8.47
CA ALA A 61 -8.45 2.05 -7.10
C ALA A 61 -8.38 3.32 -6.25
N ARG A 62 -7.89 4.42 -6.82
CA ARG A 62 -7.90 5.75 -6.22
C ARG A 62 -9.32 6.23 -5.90
N ASN A 63 -10.22 6.16 -6.89
CA ASN A 63 -11.59 6.63 -6.69
C ASN A 63 -12.30 5.80 -5.62
N ALA A 64 -12.14 4.47 -5.65
CA ALA A 64 -12.64 3.58 -4.62
C ALA A 64 -12.06 3.91 -3.23
N GLY A 65 -10.76 4.20 -3.15
CA GLY A 65 -10.08 4.64 -1.92
C GLY A 65 -10.65 5.94 -1.36
N LEU A 66 -10.92 6.94 -2.20
CA LEU A 66 -11.54 8.20 -1.79
C LEU A 66 -12.96 7.98 -1.25
N HIS A 67 -13.76 7.14 -1.90
CA HIS A 67 -15.10 6.78 -1.40
C HIS A 67 -15.02 6.00 -0.08
N MET A 68 -14.03 5.11 0.09
CA MET A 68 -13.76 4.44 1.36
C MET A 68 -13.43 5.44 2.47
N ILE A 69 -12.54 6.40 2.23
CA ILE A 69 -12.15 7.42 3.23
C ILE A 69 -13.36 8.28 3.62
N ARG A 70 -14.12 8.79 2.63
CA ARG A 70 -15.33 9.58 2.88
C ARG A 70 -16.37 8.83 3.70
N ARG A 71 -16.54 7.52 3.43
CA ARG A 71 -17.47 6.67 4.18
C ARG A 71 -16.93 6.33 5.57
N GLY A 72 -15.62 6.13 5.71
CA GLY A 72 -14.97 5.88 6.99
C GLY A 72 -15.18 7.01 8.01
N GLY A 73 -15.29 8.26 7.54
CA GLY A 73 -15.68 9.39 8.40
C GLY A 73 -17.08 9.27 9.03
N LYS A 74 -17.95 8.38 8.50
CA LYS A 74 -19.33 8.15 8.97
C LYS A 74 -19.55 6.72 9.50
N ASP A 75 -18.66 5.79 9.20
CA ASP A 75 -18.75 4.37 9.55
C ASP A 75 -17.53 3.95 10.37
N LEU A 76 -17.71 3.87 11.68
CA LEU A 76 -16.65 3.51 12.64
C LEU A 76 -16.07 2.12 12.37
N ALA A 77 -16.87 1.17 11.90
CA ALA A 77 -16.38 -0.17 11.60
C ALA A 77 -15.43 -0.15 10.41
N LEU A 78 -15.79 0.59 9.35
CA LEU A 78 -14.92 0.79 8.18
C LEU A 78 -13.63 1.53 8.57
N ALA A 79 -13.73 2.58 9.39
CA ALA A 79 -12.56 3.33 9.86
C ALA A 79 -11.60 2.45 10.67
N LYS A 80 -12.11 1.57 11.54
CA LYS A 80 -11.30 0.61 12.31
C LYS A 80 -10.57 -0.38 11.41
N THR A 81 -11.25 -0.98 10.44
CA THR A 81 -10.61 -1.89 9.48
C THR A 81 -9.53 -1.15 8.68
N PHE A 82 -9.82 0.08 8.23
CA PHE A 82 -8.84 0.89 7.50
C PHE A 82 -7.59 1.19 8.34
N TYR A 83 -7.76 1.55 9.61
CA TYR A 83 -6.64 1.78 10.54
C TYR A 83 -5.81 0.51 10.76
N ARG A 84 -6.46 -0.64 10.98
CA ARG A 84 -5.76 -1.92 11.24
C ARG A 84 -4.99 -2.40 10.01
N VAL A 85 -5.56 -2.23 8.82
CA VAL A 85 -4.86 -2.54 7.57
C VAL A 85 -3.69 -1.60 7.32
N GLN A 86 -3.84 -0.29 7.54
CA GLN A 86 -2.75 0.67 7.37
C GLN A 86 -1.61 0.50 8.39
N THR A 87 -1.93 0.03 9.60
CA THR A 87 -0.94 -0.31 10.63
C THR A 87 -0.40 -1.74 10.48
N CYS A 88 -0.73 -2.43 9.39
CA CYS A 88 -0.33 -3.81 9.10
C CYS A 88 -0.73 -4.82 10.20
N LEU A 89 -1.76 -4.51 11.00
CA LEU A 89 -2.35 -5.41 11.99
C LEU A 89 -3.32 -6.41 11.36
N GLU A 90 -3.87 -6.07 10.19
CA GLU A 90 -4.76 -6.92 9.39
C GLU A 90 -4.33 -6.93 7.91
N PRO A 91 -4.62 -7.99 7.16
CA PRO A 91 -4.27 -8.07 5.75
C PRO A 91 -5.11 -7.09 4.90
N GLN A 92 -4.52 -6.58 3.81
CA GLN A 92 -5.20 -5.66 2.89
C GLN A 92 -6.48 -6.24 2.26
N THR A 93 -6.61 -7.57 2.22
CA THR A 93 -7.81 -8.27 1.72
C THR A 93 -9.08 -7.96 2.51
N ASP A 94 -8.95 -7.50 3.77
CA ASP A 94 -10.10 -7.18 4.61
C ASP A 94 -10.85 -5.94 4.08
N LEU A 95 -10.13 -4.99 3.46
CA LEU A 95 -10.72 -3.85 2.75
C LEU A 95 -11.48 -4.26 1.48
N THR A 96 -11.20 -5.45 0.96
CA THR A 96 -11.90 -6.03 -0.20
C THR A 96 -12.97 -7.04 0.22
N SER A 97 -13.32 -7.11 1.50
CA SER A 97 -14.41 -8.00 1.96
C SER A 97 -15.74 -7.60 1.31
N PRO A 98 -16.65 -8.56 1.03
CA PRO A 98 -17.94 -8.26 0.39
C PRO A 98 -18.75 -7.20 1.14
N VAL A 99 -18.66 -7.19 2.47
CA VAL A 99 -19.34 -6.21 3.33
C VAL A 99 -18.80 -4.79 3.10
N ILE A 100 -17.47 -4.62 3.06
CA ILE A 100 -16.87 -3.30 2.81
C ILE A 100 -17.12 -2.86 1.37
N LEU A 101 -16.97 -3.76 0.39
CA LEU A 101 -17.26 -3.45 -1.01
C LEU A 101 -18.71 -3.02 -1.21
N GLY A 102 -19.68 -3.71 -0.58
CA GLY A 102 -21.09 -3.31 -0.62
C GLY A 102 -21.35 -1.92 -0.04
N LYS A 103 -20.69 -1.58 1.08
CA LYS A 103 -20.79 -0.24 1.70
C LYS A 103 -20.20 0.86 0.81
N VAL A 104 -19.08 0.58 0.14
CA VAL A 104 -18.42 1.52 -0.78
C VAL A 104 -19.27 1.70 -2.05
N ALA A 105 -19.80 0.61 -2.61
CA ALA A 105 -20.67 0.65 -3.79
C ALA A 105 -21.97 1.41 -3.50
N TRP A 106 -22.60 1.19 -2.33
CA TRP A 106 -23.76 1.97 -1.91
C TRP A 106 -23.45 3.46 -1.83
N ASN A 107 -22.31 3.82 -1.21
CA ASN A 107 -21.89 5.21 -1.14
C ASN A 107 -21.68 5.81 -2.54
N TRP A 108 -21.16 5.04 -3.49
CA TRP A 108 -20.97 5.48 -4.87
C TRP A 108 -22.30 5.75 -5.60
N LEU A 109 -23.32 4.92 -5.36
CA LEU A 109 -24.66 5.11 -5.95
C LEU A 109 -25.43 6.28 -5.34
N THR A 110 -25.08 6.71 -4.13
CA THR A 110 -25.77 7.79 -3.40
C THR A 110 -24.96 9.09 -3.27
N SER A 111 -23.76 9.16 -3.87
CA SER A 111 -22.89 10.36 -3.89
C SER A 111 -23.14 11.19 -5.13
#